data_AF-A0A0L8HGB5-F1
#
_entry.id   AF-A0A0L8HGB5-F1
#
_cell.length_a   1.000
_cell.length_b   1.000
_cell.length_c   1.000
_cell.angle_alpha   90.00
_cell.angle_beta   90.00
_cell.angle_gamma   90.00
#
_symmetry.space_group_name_H-M   'P 1'
#
loop_
_entity.id
_entity.type
_entity.pdbx_description
1 polymer ?
#
loop_
_entity_poly.entity_id
_entity_poly.type
_entity_poly.pdbx_seq_one_letter_code
_entity_poly.pdbx_strand_id
1 'polypeptide(L)'
;MAVNENINYCNIQRAVPTAWSSSILQDPASMIRHLFIQELLLTVFVLVCFVLIRTIYTVVKRRYARITVFVIGGGPIGLTAMFIAAKCVRVARLVLYEELSRSSLINRLNQLAFDMSSINFLKDLGIDFHNMEGCWQQNSFSTRAGIFQEYLLNLISKMDVPIEMKFQTK
;
A
#
# COMPACT_ATOMS: atom_id res chain seq x y z
N MET A 1 71.92 -76.23 -13.94
CA MET A 1 70.86 -76.03 -14.94
C MET A 1 69.96 -77.26 -14.90
N ALA A 2 68.69 -77.29 -14.51
CA ALA A 2 67.68 -76.33 -14.09
C ALA A 2 66.73 -77.10 -13.11
N VAL A 3 66.40 -76.57 -11.92
CA VAL A 3 65.05 -76.04 -11.53
C VAL A 3 63.92 -76.98 -11.99
N ASN A 4 63.45 -77.95 -11.20
CA ASN A 4 62.62 -77.97 -9.97
C ASN A 4 61.20 -77.36 -10.10
N GLU A 5 60.24 -78.05 -9.44
CA GLU A 5 58.81 -77.71 -9.18
C GLU A 5 57.82 -78.08 -10.30
N ASN A 6 57.04 -79.17 -10.27
CA ASN A 6 56.19 -79.78 -9.22
C ASN A 6 55.05 -78.84 -8.79
N ILE A 7 53.78 -79.21 -9.05
CA ILE A 7 52.62 -79.18 -8.12
C ILE A 7 51.26 -79.19 -8.88
N ASN A 8 50.57 -80.31 -8.68
CA ASN A 8 49.13 -80.54 -8.48
C ASN A 8 48.10 -79.48 -8.90
N TYR A 9 47.29 -79.84 -9.91
CA TYR A 9 45.92 -79.37 -10.04
C TYR A 9 45.00 -80.39 -9.35
N CYS A 10 44.59 -80.09 -8.11
CA CYS A 10 43.49 -80.79 -7.47
C CYS A 10 42.45 -79.79 -6.97
N ASN A 11 41.22 -80.22 -7.15
CA ASN A 11 40.00 -79.47 -7.29
C ASN A 11 39.33 -79.30 -5.93
N ILE A 12 38.46 -78.28 -5.83
CA ILE A 12 37.27 -78.24 -4.96
C ILE A 12 37.46 -77.83 -3.48
N GLN A 13 36.55 -76.94 -3.06
CA GLN A 13 36.17 -76.50 -1.71
C GLN A 13 37.03 -75.42 -1.03
N ARG A 14 36.67 -74.16 -1.27
CA ARG A 14 36.67 -73.14 -0.19
C ARG A 14 35.25 -72.65 0.06
N ALA A 15 34.85 -72.80 1.31
CA ALA A 15 33.62 -72.33 1.90
C ALA A 15 33.44 -70.81 1.67
N VAL A 16 32.24 -70.44 1.22
CA VAL A 16 31.75 -69.07 1.20
C VAL A 16 31.28 -68.73 2.62
N PRO A 17 31.79 -67.69 3.28
CA PRO A 17 31.08 -67.10 4.41
C PRO A 17 29.92 -66.26 3.83
N THR A 18 28.75 -66.88 3.67
CA THR A 18 27.51 -66.16 3.36
C THR A 18 26.89 -65.60 4.64
N ALA A 19 27.46 -64.54 5.15
CA ALA A 19 26.81 -63.64 6.10
C ALA A 19 27.65 -62.37 6.15
N TRP A 20 27.01 -61.21 6.30
CA TRP A 20 27.66 -59.89 6.42
C TRP A 20 28.07 -59.21 5.10
N SER A 21 27.12 -59.02 4.17
CA SER A 21 27.18 -57.85 3.28
C SER A 21 25.82 -57.56 2.64
N SER A 22 24.86 -57.07 3.42
CA SER A 22 23.58 -56.61 2.86
C SER A 22 23.07 -55.30 3.48
N SER A 23 23.91 -54.54 4.20
CA SER A 23 23.51 -53.30 4.86
C SER A 23 24.30 -52.06 4.46
N ILE A 24 25.18 -52.14 3.45
CA ILE A 24 25.92 -50.95 2.96
C ILE A 24 25.88 -50.91 1.43
N LEU A 25 24.68 -50.81 0.87
CA LEU A 25 24.48 -50.20 -0.44
C LEU A 25 23.23 -49.32 -0.35
N GLN A 26 23.34 -48.28 0.50
CA GLN A 26 22.37 -47.19 0.50
C GLN A 26 22.45 -46.52 -0.89
N ASP A 27 21.38 -46.62 -1.69
CA ASP A 27 21.32 -46.09 -3.06
C ASP A 27 21.80 -44.63 -3.12
N PRO A 28 22.97 -44.33 -3.72
CA PRO A 28 23.50 -42.96 -3.76
C PRO A 28 22.56 -42.00 -4.48
N ALA A 29 21.81 -42.51 -5.46
CA ALA A 29 20.78 -41.75 -6.18
C ALA A 29 19.60 -41.32 -5.30
N SER A 30 19.22 -42.12 -4.29
CA SER A 30 18.13 -41.77 -3.37
C SER A 30 18.57 -40.67 -2.40
N MET A 31 19.78 -40.77 -1.85
CA MET A 31 20.37 -39.79 -0.94
C MET A 31 20.56 -38.43 -1.64
N ILE A 32 21.07 -38.43 -2.88
CA ILE A 32 21.22 -37.23 -3.70
C ILE A 32 19.86 -36.58 -4.00
N ARG A 33 18.82 -37.37 -4.32
CA ARG A 33 17.46 -36.84 -4.55
C ARG A 33 16.87 -36.16 -3.33
N HIS A 34 17.03 -36.74 -2.14
CA HIS A 34 16.54 -36.13 -0.90
C HIS A 34 17.25 -34.80 -0.59
N LEU A 35 18.57 -34.74 -0.80
CA LEU A 35 19.34 -33.52 -0.63
C LEU A 35 18.89 -32.42 -1.60
N PHE A 36 18.72 -32.74 -2.89
CA PHE A 36 18.22 -31.79 -3.88
C PHE A 36 16.80 -31.29 -3.57
N ILE A 37 15.90 -32.16 -3.10
CA ILE A 37 14.54 -31.76 -2.71
C ILE A 37 14.59 -30.81 -1.51
N GLN A 38 15.45 -31.05 -0.52
CA GLN A 38 15.62 -30.17 0.64
C GLN A 38 16.15 -28.79 0.24
N GLU A 39 17.18 -28.73 -0.61
CA GLU A 39 17.72 -27.46 -1.13
C GLU A 39 16.71 -26.69 -1.97
N LEU A 40 15.93 -27.38 -2.80
CA LEU A 40 14.86 -26.78 -3.60
C LEU A 40 13.75 -26.21 -2.71
N LEU A 41 13.30 -26.97 -1.71
CA LEU A 41 12.28 -26.52 -0.75
C LEU A 41 12.76 -25.31 0.05
N LEU A 42 14.02 -25.32 0.49
CA LEU A 42 14.62 -24.19 1.20
C LEU A 42 14.66 -22.94 0.31
N THR A 43 15.07 -23.10 -0.95
CA THR A 43 15.13 -21.99 -1.91
C THR A 43 13.74 -21.41 -2.18
N VAL A 44 12.73 -22.26 -2.42
CA VAL A 44 11.34 -21.83 -2.62
C VAL A 44 10.81 -21.14 -1.37
N PHE A 45 11.07 -21.69 -0.18
CA PHE A 45 10.66 -21.10 1.08
C PHE A 45 11.25 -19.70 1.27
N VAL A 46 12.56 -19.54 1.06
CA VAL A 46 13.25 -18.25 1.13
C VAL A 46 12.66 -17.25 0.15
N LEU A 47 12.39 -17.67 -1.10
CA LEU A 47 11.78 -16.80 -2.11
C LEU A 47 10.38 -16.35 -1.70
N VAL A 48 9.54 -17.26 -1.19
CA VAL A 48 8.19 -16.94 -0.71
C VAL A 48 8.26 -15.95 0.47
N CYS A 49 9.10 -16.22 1.47
CA CYS A 49 9.29 -15.32 2.61
C CYS A 49 9.79 -13.94 2.16
N PHE A 50 10.77 -13.88 1.26
CA PHE A 50 11.28 -12.62 0.73
C PHE A 50 10.19 -11.81 0.02
N VAL A 51 9.40 -12.44 -0.84
CA VAL A 51 8.30 -11.79 -1.55
C VAL A 51 7.24 -11.29 -0.57
N LEU A 52 6.85 -12.09 0.43
CA LEU A 52 5.88 -11.69 1.46
C LEU A 52 6.38 -10.51 2.28
N ILE A 53 7.59 -10.58 2.82
CA ILE A 53 8.19 -9.50 3.63
C ILE A 53 8.29 -8.22 2.80
N ARG A 54 8.79 -8.31 1.57
CA ARG A 54 8.90 -7.15 0.67
C ARG A 54 7.53 -6.52 0.38
N THR A 55 6.52 -7.36 0.16
CA THR A 55 5.15 -6.91 -0.10
C THR A 55 4.56 -6.21 1.12
N ILE A 56 4.64 -6.84 2.29
CA ILE A 56 4.17 -6.26 3.56
C ILE A 56 4.89 -4.96 3.85
N TYR A 57 6.22 -4.94 3.77
CA TYR A 57 7.03 -3.75 4.00
C TYR A 57 6.64 -2.61 3.05
N THR A 58 6.40 -2.91 1.77
CA THR A 58 5.99 -1.89 0.80
C THR A 58 4.60 -1.33 1.11
N VAL A 59 3.64 -2.19 1.46
CA VAL A 59 2.29 -1.77 1.84
C VAL A 59 2.31 -0.94 3.11
N VAL A 60 3.03 -1.40 4.14
CA VAL A 60 3.21 -0.70 5.42
C VAL A 60 3.87 0.66 5.18
N LYS A 61 5.02 0.69 4.51
CA LYS A 61 5.74 1.93 4.19
C LYS A 61 4.84 2.94 3.46
N ARG A 62 4.05 2.47 2.47
CA ARG A 62 3.10 3.33 1.75
C ARG A 62 1.93 3.80 2.61
N ARG A 63 1.45 2.97 3.55
CA ARG A 63 0.38 3.35 4.49
C ARG A 63 0.84 4.40 5.49
N TYR A 64 2.08 4.31 5.95
CA TYR A 64 2.68 5.28 6.89
C TYR A 64 3.33 6.48 6.20
N ALA A 65 3.42 6.49 4.86
CA ALA A 65 3.95 7.62 4.13
C ALA A 65 3.07 8.86 4.36
N ARG A 66 3.68 9.87 4.96
CA ARG A 66 3.12 11.21 5.17
C ARG A 66 3.25 11.97 3.85
N ILE A 67 2.13 12.40 3.25
CA ILE A 67 2.06 13.00 1.91
C ILE A 67 1.77 14.51 2.04
N THR A 68 2.47 15.33 1.27
CA THR A 68 2.11 16.74 1.08
C THR A 68 1.16 16.85 -0.10
N VAL A 69 -0.01 17.47 0.09
CA VAL A 69 -1.00 17.65 -0.99
C VAL A 69 -1.02 19.12 -1.40
N PHE A 70 -0.88 19.33 -2.70
CA PHE A 70 -1.00 20.64 -3.34
C PHE A 70 -2.37 20.72 -4.02
N VAL A 71 -3.14 21.74 -3.65
CA VAL A 71 -4.44 22.03 -4.25
C VAL A 71 -4.29 23.29 -5.09
N ILE A 72 -4.68 23.22 -6.35
CA ILE A 72 -4.62 24.34 -7.29
C ILE A 72 -6.05 24.80 -7.55
N GLY A 73 -6.33 26.05 -7.23
CA GLY A 73 -7.66 26.65 -7.25
C GLY A 73 -8.39 26.49 -5.92
N GLY A 74 -8.74 27.61 -5.30
CA GLY A 74 -9.61 27.80 -4.15
C GLY A 74 -11.10 27.86 -4.50
N GLY A 75 -11.52 27.34 -5.66
CA GLY A 75 -12.93 27.15 -5.98
C GLY A 75 -13.68 26.28 -4.96
N PRO A 76 -15.02 26.19 -5.01
CA PRO A 76 -15.79 25.33 -4.11
C PRO A 76 -15.34 23.86 -4.17
N ILE A 77 -15.01 23.37 -5.37
CA ILE A 77 -14.50 22.00 -5.57
C ILE A 77 -13.09 21.84 -4.98
N GLY A 78 -12.19 22.80 -5.25
CA GLY A 78 -10.81 22.75 -4.76
C GLY A 78 -10.74 22.81 -3.23
N LEU A 79 -11.52 23.69 -2.60
CA LEU A 79 -11.62 23.76 -1.14
C LEU A 79 -12.27 22.51 -0.55
N THR A 80 -13.26 21.92 -1.23
CA THR A 80 -13.84 20.64 -0.78
C THR A 80 -12.80 19.52 -0.85
N ALA A 81 -12.02 19.44 -1.93
CA ALA A 81 -10.93 18.47 -2.05
C ALA A 81 -9.85 18.67 -0.97
N MET A 82 -9.51 19.93 -0.67
CA MET A 82 -8.60 20.29 0.41
C MET A 82 -9.14 19.85 1.77
N PHE A 83 -10.42 20.10 2.03
CA PHE A 83 -11.09 19.69 3.27
C PHE A 83 -11.10 18.17 3.45
N ILE A 84 -11.38 17.41 2.39
CA ILE A 84 -11.29 15.95 2.40
C ILE A 84 -9.85 15.49 2.65
N ALA A 85 -8.87 16.11 1.99
CA ALA A 85 -7.46 15.81 2.17
C ALA A 85 -7.00 16.09 3.62
N ALA A 86 -7.49 17.16 4.23
CA ALA A 86 -7.17 17.53 5.61
C ALA A 86 -7.66 16.49 6.64
N LYS A 87 -8.74 15.76 6.33
CA LYS A 87 -9.24 14.66 7.17
C LYS A 87 -8.49 13.34 6.98
N CYS A 88 -7.63 13.25 5.98
CA CYS A 88 -6.87 12.03 5.71
C CYS A 88 -5.62 11.96 6.61
N VAL A 89 -5.53 10.93 7.45
CA VAL A 89 -4.40 10.70 8.39
C VAL A 89 -3.04 10.64 7.68
N ARG A 90 -3.03 10.30 6.39
CA ARG A 90 -1.81 10.22 5.56
C ARG A 90 -1.29 11.59 5.13
N VAL A 91 -2.10 12.64 5.22
CA VAL A 91 -1.67 13.98 4.80
C VAL A 91 -0.85 14.61 5.91
N ALA A 92 0.37 15.02 5.55
CA ALA A 92 1.33 15.64 6.44
C ALA A 92 1.20 17.16 6.44
N ARG A 93 0.88 17.72 5.27
CA ARG A 93 0.84 19.15 4.99
C ARG A 93 -0.06 19.40 3.79
N LEU A 94 -0.77 20.52 3.84
CA LEU A 94 -1.59 21.03 2.75
C LEU A 94 -1.07 22.37 2.27
N VAL A 95 -1.04 22.54 0.96
CA VAL A 95 -0.70 23.82 0.34
C VAL A 95 -1.73 24.15 -0.72
N LEU A 96 -2.40 25.29 -0.58
CA LEU A 96 -3.36 25.81 -1.55
C LEU A 96 -2.71 26.92 -2.38
N TYR A 97 -2.81 26.82 -3.70
CA TYR A 97 -2.46 27.87 -4.64
C TYR A 97 -3.72 28.43 -5.29
N GLU A 98 -3.92 29.73 -5.22
CA GLU A 98 -5.05 30.43 -5.83
C GLU A 98 -4.56 31.71 -6.53
N GLU A 99 -5.06 31.94 -7.74
CA GLU A 99 -4.74 33.12 -8.55
C GLU A 99 -5.45 34.38 -8.02
N LEU A 100 -6.65 34.21 -7.45
CA LEU A 100 -7.46 35.29 -6.93
C LEU A 100 -7.08 35.67 -5.50
N SER A 101 -7.44 36.89 -5.10
CA SER A 101 -7.45 37.26 -3.68
C SER A 101 -8.59 36.55 -2.96
N ARG A 102 -8.42 36.32 -1.65
CA ARG A 102 -9.48 35.78 -0.79
C ARG A 102 -10.78 36.59 -0.88
N SER A 103 -10.68 37.92 -0.93
CA SER A 103 -11.86 38.80 -1.07
C SER A 103 -12.58 38.61 -2.39
N SER A 104 -11.84 38.48 -3.50
CA SER A 104 -12.42 38.24 -4.83
C SER A 104 -13.10 36.87 -4.91
N LEU A 105 -12.54 35.87 -4.22
CA LEU A 105 -13.11 34.53 -4.12
C LEU A 105 -14.48 34.53 -3.42
N ILE A 106 -14.58 35.22 -2.27
CA ILE A 106 -15.80 35.28 -1.44
C ILE A 106 -16.87 36.18 -2.09
N ASN A 107 -16.48 37.23 -2.80
CA ASN A 107 -17.42 38.17 -3.43
C ASN A 107 -18.06 37.64 -4.73
N ARG A 108 -17.82 36.38 -5.12
CA ARG A 108 -18.46 35.80 -6.30
C ARG A 108 -19.97 35.64 -6.08
N LEU A 109 -20.74 36.18 -7.02
CA LEU A 109 -22.22 36.14 -7.01
C LEU A 109 -22.81 34.81 -7.51
N ASN A 110 -21.96 33.84 -7.86
CA ASN A 110 -22.41 32.54 -8.36
C ASN A 110 -23.18 31.80 -7.27
N GLN A 111 -24.30 31.18 -7.64
CA GLN A 111 -25.08 30.33 -6.75
C GLN A 111 -24.69 28.86 -6.95
N LEU A 112 -24.65 28.11 -5.86
CA LEU A 112 -24.48 26.67 -5.82
C LEU A 112 -25.79 26.05 -5.35
N ALA A 113 -26.23 25.00 -6.04
CA ALA A 113 -27.33 24.17 -5.60
C ALA A 113 -26.80 22.76 -5.37
N PHE A 114 -27.07 22.21 -4.19
CA PHE A 114 -26.71 20.87 -3.80
C PHE A 114 -27.97 20.02 -3.81
N ASP A 115 -27.93 18.92 -4.55
CA ASP A 115 -28.96 17.89 -4.48
C ASP A 115 -28.81 17.06 -3.20
N MET A 116 -29.83 16.26 -2.87
CA MET A 116 -29.82 15.45 -1.65
C MET A 116 -28.62 14.50 -1.56
N SER A 117 -28.16 13.96 -2.69
CA SER A 117 -26.98 13.08 -2.72
C SER A 117 -25.72 13.84 -2.29
N SER A 118 -25.48 15.03 -2.87
CA SER A 118 -24.35 15.88 -2.48
C SER A 118 -24.45 16.34 -1.03
N ILE A 119 -25.66 16.66 -0.55
CA ILE A 119 -25.89 17.06 0.84
C ILE A 119 -25.50 15.92 1.78
N ASN A 120 -25.97 14.70 1.52
CA ASN A 120 -25.65 13.55 2.36
C ASN A 120 -24.15 13.28 2.37
N PHE A 121 -23.51 13.26 1.20
CA PHE A 121 -22.05 13.11 1.08
C PHE A 121 -21.28 14.16 1.89
N LEU A 122 -21.65 15.43 1.78
CA LEU A 122 -20.98 16.53 2.47
C LEU A 122 -21.29 16.53 3.98
N LYS A 123 -22.49 16.08 4.39
CA LYS A 123 -22.85 15.87 5.80
C LYS A 123 -22.03 14.75 6.43
N ASP A 124 -21.81 13.65 5.72
CA ASP A 124 -20.95 12.55 6.18
C ASP A 124 -19.49 13.02 6.36
N LEU A 125 -19.07 13.99 5.53
CA LEU A 125 -17.80 14.69 5.70
C LEU A 125 -17.83 15.76 6.79
N GLY A 126 -18.92 15.94 7.55
CA GLY A 126 -19.03 16.89 8.66
C GLY A 126 -19.26 18.35 8.26
N ILE A 127 -19.83 18.60 7.07
CA ILE A 127 -20.33 19.92 6.67
C ILE A 127 -21.74 20.09 7.22
N ASP A 128 -21.96 21.15 7.99
CA ASP A 128 -23.25 21.50 8.56
C ASP A 128 -23.96 22.55 7.69
N PHE A 129 -24.92 22.07 6.90
CA PHE A 129 -25.76 22.92 6.06
C PHE A 129 -26.80 23.73 6.86
N HIS A 130 -27.08 23.39 8.12
CA HIS A 130 -28.03 24.14 8.95
C HIS A 130 -27.41 25.44 9.48
N ASN A 131 -26.09 25.47 9.64
CA ASN A 131 -25.35 26.65 10.07
C ASN A 131 -24.80 27.50 8.90
N MET A 132 -25.23 27.19 7.67
CA MET A 132 -24.81 27.90 6.47
C MET A 132 -25.94 28.77 5.94
N GLU A 133 -25.63 30.02 5.56
CA GLU A 133 -26.61 30.88 4.90
C GLU A 133 -27.00 30.27 3.54
N GLY A 134 -28.29 30.03 3.35
CA GLY A 134 -28.83 29.45 2.12
C GLY A 134 -30.32 29.17 2.24
N CYS A 135 -30.88 28.59 1.18
CA CYS A 135 -32.30 28.28 1.06
C CYS A 135 -32.50 26.79 0.81
N TRP A 136 -33.43 26.19 1.55
CA TRP A 136 -33.85 24.80 1.36
C TRP A 136 -35.10 24.76 0.45
N GLN A 137 -35.05 23.97 -0.62
CA GLN A 137 -36.19 23.75 -1.52
C GLN A 137 -36.31 22.26 -1.87
N GLN A 138 -37.41 21.61 -1.45
CA GLN A 138 -37.86 20.31 -1.96
C GLN A 138 -36.74 19.26 -2.19
N ASN A 139 -35.85 19.04 -1.21
CA ASN A 139 -34.65 18.17 -1.26
C ASN A 139 -33.38 18.74 -1.93
N SER A 140 -33.30 20.05 -2.09
CA SER A 140 -32.07 20.74 -2.47
C SER A 140 -31.74 21.85 -1.50
N PHE A 141 -30.45 22.16 -1.37
CA PHE A 141 -29.97 23.31 -0.62
C PHE A 141 -29.21 24.22 -1.58
N SER A 142 -29.61 25.49 -1.63
CA SER A 142 -28.97 26.48 -2.49
C SER A 142 -28.31 27.57 -1.65
N THR A 143 -27.07 27.91 -1.96
CA THR A 143 -26.29 28.95 -1.28
C THR A 143 -25.43 29.72 -2.29
N ARG A 144 -24.86 30.86 -1.88
CA ARG A 144 -23.87 31.56 -2.68
C ARG A 144 -22.54 30.82 -2.60
N ALA A 145 -21.82 30.74 -3.71
CA ALA A 145 -20.50 30.10 -3.77
C ALA A 145 -19.54 30.70 -2.74
N GLY A 146 -19.54 32.03 -2.60
CA GLY A 146 -18.72 32.73 -1.60
C GLY A 146 -18.96 32.29 -0.16
N ILE A 147 -20.24 32.10 0.22
CA ILE A 147 -20.62 31.63 1.56
C ILE A 147 -20.09 30.21 1.81
N PHE A 148 -20.28 29.31 0.84
CA PHE A 148 -19.79 27.94 0.94
C PHE A 148 -18.26 27.88 1.02
N GLN A 149 -17.56 28.69 0.20
CA GLN A 149 -16.10 28.78 0.21
C GLN A 149 -15.57 29.36 1.52
N GLU A 150 -16.19 30.41 2.05
CA GLU A 150 -15.82 31.01 3.34
C GLU A 150 -16.04 30.03 4.49
N TYR A 151 -17.17 29.31 4.49
CA TYR A 151 -17.46 28.26 5.46
C TYR A 151 -16.38 27.16 5.44
N LEU A 152 -16.00 26.67 4.26
CA LEU A 152 -14.94 25.68 4.12
C LEU A 152 -13.58 26.21 4.58
N LEU A 153 -13.21 27.44 4.22
CA LEU A 153 -11.96 28.06 4.69
C LEU A 153 -11.91 28.15 6.21
N ASN A 154 -13.03 28.48 6.87
CA ASN A 154 -13.14 28.52 8.32
C ASN A 154 -12.95 27.11 8.91
N LEU A 155 -13.63 26.10 8.37
CA LEU A 155 -13.46 24.71 8.83
C LEU A 155 -12.03 24.20 8.66
N ILE A 156 -11.43 24.45 7.50
CA ILE A 156 -10.06 24.03 7.19
C ILE A 156 -9.07 24.70 8.15
N SER A 157 -9.26 25.98 8.46
CA SER A 157 -8.38 26.72 9.37
C SER A 157 -8.37 26.20 10.82
N LYS A 158 -9.40 25.44 11.21
CA LYS A 158 -9.54 24.83 12.54
C LYS A 158 -8.97 23.42 12.62
N MET A 159 -8.42 22.88 11.53
CA MET A 159 -7.85 21.53 11.52
C MET A 159 -6.41 21.52 12.01
N ASP A 160 -6.01 20.41 12.64
CA ASP A 160 -4.66 20.22 13.20
C ASP A 160 -3.58 20.00 12.12
N VAL A 161 -3.94 19.91 10.84
CA VAL A 161 -2.98 19.70 9.75
C VAL A 161 -2.30 21.02 9.39
N PRO A 162 -0.96 21.05 9.23
CA PRO A 162 -0.27 22.23 8.73
C PRO A 162 -0.78 22.65 7.36
N ILE A 163 -1.39 23.85 7.28
CA ILE A 163 -2.00 24.39 6.08
C ILE A 163 -1.33 25.70 5.69
N GLU A 164 -0.87 25.78 4.44
CA GLU A 164 -0.33 26.98 3.83
C GLU A 164 -1.25 27.42 2.69
N MET A 165 -1.75 28.66 2.73
CA MET A 165 -2.60 29.20 1.68
C MET A 165 -1.88 30.35 0.98
N LYS A 166 -1.63 30.19 -0.31
CA LYS A 166 -0.97 31.18 -1.18
C LYS A 166 -2.00 31.72 -2.17
N PHE A 167 -2.46 32.93 -1.91
CA PHE A 167 -3.34 33.69 -2.78
C PHE A 167 -2.51 34.59 -3.71
N GLN A 168 -3.09 35.04 -4.82
CA GLN A 168 -2.44 35.90 -5.82
C GLN A 168 -1.16 35.29 -6.42
N THR A 169 -1.11 33.96 -6.54
CA THR A 169 0.01 33.27 -7.18
C THR A 169 -0.32 33.08 -8.66
N LYS A 170 0.45 33.71 -9.55
CA LYS A 170 0.35 33.56 -11.01
C LYS A 170 1.35 32.52 -11.51
#